data_AF-A0A0C3CMU5-F1
#
_entry.id   AF-A0A0C3CMU5-F1
#
_cell.length_a   1.000
_cell.length_b   1.000
_cell.length_c   1.000
_cell.angle_alpha   90.00
_cell.angle_beta   90.00
_cell.angle_gamma   90.00
#
_symmetry.space_group_name_H-M   'P 1'
#
loop_
_entity.id
_entity.type
_entity.pdbx_description
1 polymer ?
#
loop_
_entity_poly.entity_id
_entity_poly.type
_entity_poly.pdbx_seq_one_letter_code
_entity_poly.pdbx_strand_id
1 'polypeptide(L)'
;KIVNNYRFWPYFKDAVGAIDGSHIPASPPQRDHAIYHNRKGFVSQNCLFACDFGMRFTYVLTGWEGSATDARIFQDACTSSLEIPAGKYFLTDAGFPSMPGALVPYRSTRYHLAEWHKASLRPANREELFNLCH
;
A
#
# COMPACT_ATOMS: atom_id res chain seq x y z
N LYS A 1 -14.24 6.68 -9.61
CA LYS A 1 -14.10 6.12 -10.98
C LYS A 1 -12.94 6.82 -11.68
N ILE A 2 -11.86 6.10 -12.00
CA ILE A 2 -10.66 6.62 -12.65
C ILE A 2 -10.82 6.94 -14.15
N VAL A 3 -11.85 6.39 -14.80
CA VAL A 3 -12.07 6.49 -16.26
C VAL A 3 -12.14 7.93 -16.78
N ASN A 4 -12.49 8.89 -15.92
CA ASN A 4 -12.59 10.31 -16.28
C ASN A 4 -11.39 11.15 -15.78
N ASN A 5 -10.36 10.53 -15.21
CA ASN A 5 -9.17 11.20 -14.73
C ASN A 5 -7.97 10.84 -15.62
N TYR A 6 -7.60 11.76 -16.51
CA TYR A 6 -6.50 11.61 -17.46
C TYR A 6 -5.13 11.37 -16.81
N ARG A 7 -4.99 11.65 -15.50
CA ARG A 7 -3.77 11.36 -14.75
C ARG A 7 -3.62 9.87 -14.45
N PHE A 8 -4.73 9.17 -14.22
CA PHE A 8 -4.75 7.76 -13.83
C PHE A 8 -5.21 6.84 -14.96
N TRP A 9 -5.97 7.36 -15.91
CA TRP A 9 -6.41 6.65 -17.11
C TRP A 9 -5.48 6.94 -18.30
N PRO A 10 -5.05 5.93 -19.08
CA PRO A 10 -5.38 4.51 -18.97
C PRO A 10 -4.47 3.69 -18.05
N TYR A 11 -3.45 4.31 -17.44
CA TYR A 11 -2.38 3.64 -16.68
C TYR A 11 -2.87 2.62 -15.65
N PHE A 12 -3.99 2.91 -14.98
CA PHE A 12 -4.53 2.09 -13.90
C PHE A 12 -5.94 1.57 -14.17
N LYS A 13 -6.33 1.32 -15.43
CA LYS A 13 -7.69 0.97 -15.92
C LYS A 13 -8.48 -0.06 -15.08
N ASP A 14 -7.83 -0.91 -14.31
CA ASP A 14 -8.45 -1.95 -13.48
C ASP A 14 -8.15 -1.86 -11.98
N ALA A 15 -7.52 -0.77 -11.54
CA ALA A 15 -7.36 -0.47 -10.13
C ALA A 15 -8.75 -0.25 -9.49
N VAL A 16 -8.98 -0.88 -8.34
CA VAL A 16 -10.19 -0.66 -7.52
C VAL A 16 -9.97 0.38 -6.43
N GLY A 17 -8.71 0.65 -6.09
CA GLY A 17 -8.32 1.57 -5.04
C GLY A 17 -6.84 1.44 -4.70
N ALA A 18 -6.47 1.95 -3.53
CA ALA A 18 -5.16 1.74 -2.92
C ALA A 18 -5.31 0.97 -1.61
N ILE A 19 -4.29 0.20 -1.23
CA ILE A 19 -4.21 -0.49 0.04
C ILE A 19 -2.82 -0.27 0.66
N ASP A 20 -2.79 0.01 1.96
CA ASP A 20 -1.55 0.28 2.68
C ASP A 20 -1.64 -0.13 4.14
N GLY A 21 -0.49 -0.45 4.73
CA GLY A 21 -0.34 -0.72 6.15
C GLY A 21 -0.16 0.58 6.94
N SER A 22 -0.77 0.66 8.11
CA SER A 22 -0.66 1.83 8.98
C SER A 22 -0.47 1.41 10.43
N HIS A 23 0.63 1.88 11.02
CA HIS A 23 0.92 1.65 12.43
C HIS A 23 0.12 2.60 13.32
N ILE A 24 -0.81 2.03 14.09
CA ILE A 24 -1.59 2.74 15.10
C ILE A 24 -1.00 2.41 16.48
N PRO A 25 -0.70 3.40 17.33
CA PRO A 25 -0.22 3.15 18.70
C PRO A 25 -1.14 2.17 19.45
N ALA A 26 -0.53 1.25 20.19
CA ALA A 26 -1.24 0.22 20.93
C ALA A 26 -0.67 0.04 22.34
N SER A 27 -1.48 -0.49 23.24
CA SER A 27 -1.09 -0.80 24.62
C SER A 27 -1.39 -2.28 24.95
N PRO A 28 -0.69 -3.22 24.31
CA PRO A 28 -0.83 -4.65 24.60
C PRO A 28 -0.27 -4.97 26.00
N PRO A 29 -0.53 -6.17 26.54
CA PRO A 29 0.12 -6.64 27.76
C PRO A 29 1.65 -6.60 27.65
N GLN A 30 2.34 -6.35 28.76
CA GLN A 30 3.81 -6.19 28.78
C GLN A 30 4.56 -7.38 28.18
N ARG A 31 4.06 -8.60 28.37
CA ARG A 31 4.62 -9.84 27.78
C ARG A 31 4.64 -9.83 26.24
N ASP A 32 3.78 -9.05 25.61
CA ASP A 32 3.60 -9.00 24.15
C ASP A 32 4.25 -7.74 23.55
N HIS A 33 4.83 -6.85 24.37
CA HIS A 33 5.45 -5.61 23.87
C HIS A 33 6.50 -5.85 22.77
N ALA A 34 7.27 -6.94 22.88
CA ALA A 34 8.33 -7.27 21.93
C ALA A 34 7.77 -7.48 20.51
N ILE A 35 6.64 -8.18 20.36
CA ILE A 35 6.04 -8.47 19.05
C ILE A 35 5.25 -7.26 18.51
N TYR A 36 4.76 -6.37 19.36
CA TYR A 36 4.08 -5.14 18.94
C TYR A 36 5.03 -3.97 18.64
N HIS A 37 6.34 -4.15 18.83
CA HIS A 37 7.31 -3.11 18.53
C HIS A 37 7.54 -3.00 17.02
N ASN A 38 7.29 -1.83 16.44
CA ASN A 38 7.52 -1.61 15.02
C ASN A 38 8.95 -1.17 14.71
N ARG A 39 9.26 -1.09 13.41
CA ARG A 39 10.55 -0.64 12.90
C ARG A 39 10.89 0.82 13.26
N LYS A 40 9.89 1.66 13.57
CA LYS A 40 10.06 3.05 13.99
C LYS A 40 10.33 3.20 15.49
N GLY A 41 10.37 2.09 16.23
CA GLY A 41 10.78 2.08 17.62
C GLY A 41 9.66 2.34 18.62
N PHE A 42 8.40 2.16 18.24
CA PHE A 42 7.27 2.30 19.17
C PHE A 42 6.32 1.10 19.11
N VAL A 43 5.57 0.90 20.19
CA VAL A 43 4.56 -0.16 20.32
C VAL A 43 3.31 0.24 19.53
N SER A 44 2.92 -0.61 18.59
CA SER A 44 1.80 -0.35 17.67
C SER A 44 1.14 -1.65 17.24
N GLN A 45 -0.12 -1.55 16.81
CA GLN A 45 -0.70 -2.53 15.92
C GLN A 45 -0.48 -2.07 14.48
N ASN A 46 -0.21 -3.00 13.57
CA ASN A 46 -0.26 -2.71 12.14
C ASN A 46 -1.69 -2.98 11.64
N CYS A 47 -2.28 -2.01 10.96
CA CYS A 47 -3.64 -2.11 10.43
C CYS A 47 -3.58 -1.93 8.91
N LEU A 48 -4.23 -2.82 8.18
CA LEU A 48 -4.31 -2.75 6.73
C LEU A 48 -5.60 -2.05 6.33
N PHE A 49 -5.48 -0.99 5.53
CA PHE A 49 -6.60 -0.20 5.06
C PHE A 49 -6.63 -0.16 3.54
N ALA A 50 -7.78 -0.47 2.94
CA ALA A 50 -8.01 -0.23 1.53
C ALA A 50 -9.03 0.89 1.33
N CYS A 51 -8.76 1.77 0.36
CA CYS A 51 -9.59 2.91 0.02
C CYS A 51 -9.90 2.93 -1.48
N ASP A 52 -11.14 3.24 -1.84
CA ASP A 52 -11.48 3.53 -3.23
C ASP A 52 -11.01 4.93 -3.67
N PHE A 53 -11.16 5.23 -4.96
CA PHE A 53 -10.83 6.55 -5.53
C PHE A 53 -11.75 7.69 -5.04
N GLY A 54 -12.79 7.38 -4.25
CA GLY A 54 -13.62 8.36 -3.54
C GLY A 54 -13.12 8.63 -2.13
N MET A 55 -11.93 8.12 -1.76
CA MET A 55 -11.35 8.22 -0.41
C MET A 55 -12.20 7.54 0.67
N ARG A 56 -13.01 6.55 0.31
CA ARG A 56 -13.80 5.77 1.27
C ARG A 56 -13.08 4.47 1.57
N PHE A 57 -12.99 4.12 2.86
CA PHE A 57 -12.51 2.81 3.25
C PHE A 57 -13.45 1.73 2.67
N THR A 58 -12.86 0.80 1.92
CA THR A 58 -13.54 -0.36 1.35
C THR A 58 -13.16 -1.65 2.07
N TYR A 59 -12.04 -1.64 2.80
CA TYR A 59 -11.57 -2.75 3.62
C TYR A 59 -10.75 -2.24 4.79
N VAL A 60 -10.89 -2.90 5.93
CA VAL A 60 -10.14 -2.62 7.16
C VAL A 60 -9.81 -3.94 7.84
N LEU A 61 -8.53 -4.19 8.11
CA LEU A 61 -8.07 -5.30 8.93
C LEU A 61 -7.17 -4.76 10.04
N THR A 62 -7.52 -5.08 11.28
CA THR A 62 -6.81 -4.60 12.48
C THR A 62 -6.34 -5.76 13.33
N GLY A 63 -5.52 -5.48 14.34
CA GLY A 63 -5.14 -6.46 15.36
C GLY A 63 -3.83 -7.20 15.10
N TRP A 64 -3.13 -6.89 14.00
CA TRP A 64 -1.79 -7.42 13.76
C TRP A 64 -0.76 -6.73 14.65
N GLU A 65 0.24 -7.50 15.05
CA GLU A 65 1.34 -6.98 15.86
C GLU A 65 2.16 -5.97 15.05
N GLY A 66 2.70 -4.95 15.71
CA GLY A 66 3.51 -3.90 15.07
C GLY A 66 4.79 -4.40 14.39
N SER A 67 5.23 -5.63 14.65
CA SER A 67 6.33 -6.26 13.91
C SER A 67 5.89 -6.93 12.60
N ALA A 68 4.59 -7.11 12.37
CA ALA A 68 4.07 -7.72 11.16
C ALA A 68 4.28 -6.79 9.95
N THR A 69 4.79 -7.37 8.86
CA THR A 69 5.00 -6.67 7.60
C THR A 69 3.71 -6.54 6.81
N ASP A 70 3.57 -5.48 6.03
CA ASP A 70 2.37 -5.25 5.21
C ASP A 70 2.13 -6.41 4.23
N ALA A 71 3.20 -6.99 3.68
CA ALA A 71 3.14 -8.20 2.86
C ALA A 71 2.48 -9.38 3.57
N ARG A 72 2.82 -9.62 4.85
CA ARG A 72 2.24 -10.73 5.63
C ARG A 72 0.76 -10.49 5.91
N ILE A 73 0.41 -9.27 6.29
CA ILE A 73 -0.98 -8.89 6.61
C ILE A 73 -1.84 -8.95 5.34
N PHE A 74 -1.30 -8.48 4.21
CA PHE A 74 -1.97 -8.55 2.91
C PHE A 74 -2.23 -9.98 2.46
N GLN A 75 -1.25 -10.87 2.62
CA GLN A 75 -1.41 -12.27 2.27
C GLN A 75 -2.51 -12.93 3.11
N ASP A 76 -2.51 -12.70 4.42
CA ASP A 76 -3.56 -13.21 5.29
C ASP A 76 -4.95 -12.64 4.94
N ALA A 77 -5.02 -11.34 4.69
CA ALA A 77 -6.23 -10.67 4.23
C ALA A 77 -6.80 -11.34 2.98
N CYS A 78 -5.97 -11.58 1.96
CA CYS A 78 -6.38 -12.24 0.72
C CYS A 78 -6.89 -13.67 0.94
N THR A 79 -6.39 -14.38 1.95
CA THR A 79 -6.83 -15.74 2.28
C THR A 79 -8.07 -15.79 3.16
N SER A 80 -8.38 -14.71 3.88
CA SER A 80 -9.43 -14.70 4.91
C SER A 80 -10.68 -13.93 4.50
N SER A 81 -10.54 -12.68 4.03
CA SER A 81 -11.66 -11.73 3.99
C SER A 81 -11.56 -10.65 2.91
N LEU A 82 -10.39 -10.43 2.33
CA LEU A 82 -10.19 -9.46 1.26
C LEU A 82 -10.51 -10.13 -0.09
N GLU A 83 -11.68 -9.80 -0.63
CA GLU A 83 -12.07 -10.25 -1.97
C GLU A 83 -11.62 -9.25 -3.03
N ILE A 84 -10.76 -9.69 -3.94
CA ILE A 84 -10.33 -8.90 -5.09
C ILE A 84 -10.99 -9.49 -6.35
N PRO A 85 -11.87 -8.75 -7.04
CA PRO A 85 -12.52 -9.25 -8.24
C PRO A 85 -11.51 -9.67 -9.32
N ALA A 86 -11.83 -10.71 -10.09
CA ALA A 86 -10.95 -11.20 -11.14
C ALA A 86 -10.58 -10.08 -12.14
N GLY A 87 -9.29 -9.97 -12.44
CA GLY A 87 -8.74 -8.92 -13.31
C GLY A 87 -8.65 -7.53 -12.68
N LYS A 88 -8.98 -7.37 -11.40
CA LYS A 88 -8.82 -6.12 -10.64
C LYS A 88 -7.63 -6.20 -9.69
N TYR A 89 -7.18 -5.04 -9.23
CA TYR A 89 -6.07 -4.94 -8.28
C TYR A 89 -6.15 -3.67 -7.42
N PHE A 90 -5.48 -3.69 -6.27
CA PHE A 90 -5.17 -2.49 -5.50
C PHE A 90 -3.78 -1.96 -5.87
N LEU A 91 -3.63 -0.63 -5.83
CA LEU A 91 -2.31 0.01 -5.82
C LEU A 91 -1.72 -0.13 -4.42
N THR A 92 -0.49 -0.59 -4.32
CA THR A 92 0.20 -0.81 -3.04
C THR A 92 1.55 -0.11 -3.05
N ASP A 93 2.18 0.05 -1.89
CA ASP A 93 3.57 0.51 -1.84
C ASP A 93 4.57 -0.61 -2.18
N ALA A 94 5.88 -0.31 -2.16
CA ALA A 94 6.93 -1.28 -2.51
C ALA A 94 7.14 -2.39 -1.46
N GLY A 95 6.56 -2.25 -0.25
CA GLY A 95 6.60 -3.20 0.83
C GLY A 95 5.71 -4.44 0.62
N PHE A 96 4.79 -4.37 -0.34
CA PHE A 96 3.90 -5.47 -0.71
C PHE A 96 4.51 -6.43 -1.75
N PRO A 97 3.99 -7.66 -1.86
CA PRO A 97 4.35 -8.59 -2.92
C PRO A 97 3.78 -8.13 -4.27
N SER A 98 4.53 -8.36 -5.35
CA SER A 98 3.99 -8.26 -6.71
C SER A 98 3.25 -9.55 -7.03
N MET A 99 1.92 -9.52 -7.03
CA MET A 99 1.06 -10.69 -7.24
C MET A 99 -0.28 -10.29 -7.84
N PRO A 100 -1.06 -11.23 -8.42
CA PRO A 100 -2.43 -10.93 -8.83
C PRO A 100 -3.23 -10.27 -7.69
N GLY A 101 -3.85 -9.13 -7.98
CA GLY A 101 -4.58 -8.33 -7.00
C GLY A 101 -3.78 -7.19 -6.33
N ALA A 102 -2.46 -7.14 -6.48
CA ALA A 102 -1.59 -6.08 -5.97
C ALA A 102 -0.64 -5.56 -7.05
N LEU A 103 -0.70 -4.25 -7.32
CA LEU A 103 0.23 -3.57 -8.20
C LEU A 103 1.17 -2.69 -7.36
N VAL A 104 2.46 -2.99 -7.43
CA VAL A 104 3.54 -2.29 -6.72
C VAL A 104 4.29 -1.34 -7.67
N PRO A 105 4.92 -0.25 -7.17
CA PRO A 105 5.85 0.54 -7.95
C PRO A 105 7.10 -0.28 -8.34
N TYR A 106 7.79 0.15 -9.39
CA TYR A 106 9.10 -0.41 -9.75
C TYR A 106 10.10 -0.15 -8.62
N ARG A 107 10.70 -1.24 -8.13
CA ARG A 107 11.73 -1.20 -7.08
C ARG A 107 13.04 -0.68 -7.64
N SER A 108 13.86 -0.05 -6.79
CA SER A 108 15.15 0.55 -7.17
C SER A 108 15.03 1.65 -8.24
N THR A 109 13.81 2.15 -8.47
CA THR A 109 13.51 3.26 -9.36
C THR A 109 12.94 4.40 -8.52
N ARG A 110 13.25 5.65 -8.89
CA ARG A 110 12.79 6.84 -8.16
C ARG A 110 11.28 6.83 -7.99
N TYR A 111 10.79 7.14 -6.79
CA TYR A 111 9.37 7.02 -6.44
C TYR A 111 8.85 8.23 -5.68
N HIS A 112 9.58 8.73 -4.68
CA HIS A 112 9.02 9.73 -3.78
C HIS A 112 8.87 11.10 -4.47
N LEU A 113 7.68 11.71 -4.40
CA LEU A 113 7.40 13.05 -4.94
C LEU A 113 8.41 14.13 -4.47
N ALA A 114 8.92 13.99 -3.25
CA ALA A 114 9.95 14.89 -2.72
C ALA A 114 11.28 14.81 -3.50
N GLU A 115 11.63 13.63 -4.04
CA GLU A 115 12.83 13.43 -4.88
C GLU A 115 12.66 14.08 -6.26
N TRP A 116 11.42 14.14 -6.76
CA TRP A 116 11.07 14.80 -8.02
C TRP A 116 11.14 16.33 -7.89
N HIS A 117 10.54 16.89 -6.83
CA HIS A 117 10.54 18.34 -6.59
C HIS A 117 11.94 18.91 -6.33
N LYS A 118 12.78 18.20 -5.56
CA LYS A 118 14.14 18.67 -5.25
C LYS A 118 15.05 18.70 -6.48
N ALA A 119 14.77 17.89 -7.49
CA ALA A 119 15.65 17.71 -8.63
C ALA A 119 15.20 18.49 -9.87
N SER A 120 13.98 19.05 -9.90
CA SER A 120 13.36 19.62 -11.12
C SER A 120 13.44 18.67 -12.33
N LEU A 121 13.51 17.36 -12.06
CA LEU A 121 13.73 16.34 -13.08
C LEU A 121 12.38 15.84 -13.62
N ARG A 122 12.34 15.63 -14.93
CA ARG A 122 11.29 14.85 -15.58
C ARG A 122 11.68 13.37 -15.56
N PRO A 123 10.70 12.45 -15.56
CA PRO A 123 11.01 11.03 -15.71
C PRO A 123 11.90 10.77 -16.93
N ALA A 124 13.00 10.07 -16.71
CA ALA A 124 13.98 9.71 -17.74
C ALA A 124 13.59 8.45 -18.51
N ASN A 125 12.77 7.59 -17.91
CA ASN A 125 12.33 6.33 -18.50
C ASN A 125 10.89 5.99 -18.12
N ARG A 126 10.37 4.91 -18.72
CA ARG A 126 8.99 4.43 -18.50
C ARG A 126 8.69 3.98 -17.07
N GLU A 127 9.68 3.47 -16.34
CA GLU A 127 9.52 2.98 -14.96
C GLU A 127 9.42 4.16 -14.00
N GLU A 128 10.23 5.19 -14.20
CA GLU A 128 10.13 6.45 -13.48
C GLU A 128 8.81 7.17 -13.76
N LEU A 129 8.33 7.16 -15.01
CA LEU A 129 7.03 7.74 -15.35
C LEU A 129 5.90 6.97 -14.65
N PHE A 130 5.97 5.64 -14.66
CA PHE A 130 5.04 4.80 -13.92
C PHE A 130 5.04 5.12 -12.43
N ASN A 131 6.22 5.13 -11.80
CA ASN A 131 6.38 5.42 -10.37
C ASN A 131 5.94 6.84 -9.98
N LEU A 132 6.05 7.82 -10.89
CA LEU A 132 5.55 9.18 -10.66
C LEU A 132 4.01 9.24 -10.70
N CYS A 133 3.38 8.39 -11.51
CA CYS A 133 1.93 8.30 -11.66
C CYS A 133 1.27 7.43 -10.57
N HIS A 134 2.01 6.44 -10.07
CA HIS A 134 1.63 5.53 -8.98
C HIS A 134 1.53 6.27 -7.65
#